data_AF-A0A7V5YSM4-F1
#
_entry.id   AF-A0A7V5YSM4-F1
#
_cell.length_a   1.000
_cell.length_b   1.000
_cell.length_c   1.000
_cell.angle_alpha   90.00
_cell.angle_beta   90.00
_cell.angle_gamma   90.00
#
_symmetry.space_group_name_H-M   'P 1'
#
loop_
_entity.id
_entity.type
_entity.pdbx_description
1 polymer ?
#
loop_
_entity_poly.entity_id
_entity_poly.type
_entity_poly.pdbx_seq_one_letter_code
_entity_poly.pdbx_strand_id
1 'polypeptide(L)'
;MGSVRSSIAGWFRKLLAEPPPSWIFEIGATALHFAHHNGSWRLGSVPIEPGVLRVNPVEDNVQDPDRLLALVQGIAPDRPRARPRPAALILPDYSARVMVLEFDEWPRKPQDRESLIRFRLRKSIPFDLDLAQLSYVVQERRPAGAVEVVVAVAAIAIVGPYEAAFRQAGFHPGHVTTSM
;
A
#
# COMPACT_ATOMS: atom_id res chain seq x y z
N MET A 1 11.27 -6.56 -42.89
CA MET A 1 11.97 -6.26 -41.61
C MET A 1 11.06 -5.38 -40.75
N GLY A 2 10.21 -5.94 -39.88
CA GLY A 2 9.24 -5.09 -39.17
C GLY A 2 8.39 -5.71 -38.04
N SER A 3 8.66 -6.93 -37.57
CA SER A 3 7.79 -7.57 -36.56
C SER A 3 8.50 -7.98 -35.25
N VAL A 4 9.83 -7.89 -35.18
CA VAL A 4 10.59 -8.43 -34.03
C VAL A 4 10.68 -7.46 -32.84
N ARG A 5 10.54 -6.14 -33.05
CA ARG A 5 10.73 -5.12 -31.99
C ARG A 5 9.57 -5.02 -30.99
N SER A 6 8.34 -5.33 -31.39
CA SER A 6 7.14 -5.27 -30.53
C SER A 6 7.12 -6.38 -29.46
N SER A 7 7.58 -7.57 -29.84
CA SER A 7 7.51 -8.78 -29.01
C SER A 7 8.46 -8.72 -27.80
N ILE A 8 9.62 -8.09 -27.97
CA ILE A 8 10.64 -7.96 -26.92
C ILE A 8 10.18 -6.98 -25.83
N ALA A 9 9.62 -5.82 -26.20
CA ALA A 9 9.14 -4.82 -25.25
C ALA A 9 7.96 -5.34 -24.39
N GLY A 10 7.06 -6.13 -24.98
CA GLY A 10 5.97 -6.79 -24.26
C GLY A 10 6.46 -7.90 -23.32
N TRP A 11 7.49 -8.65 -23.70
CA TRP A 11 8.12 -9.66 -22.86
C TRP A 11 8.87 -9.02 -21.67
N PHE A 12 9.65 -7.95 -21.89
CA PHE A 12 10.29 -7.21 -20.81
C PHE A 12 9.28 -6.58 -19.85
N ARG A 13 8.15 -6.04 -20.34
CA ARG A 13 7.06 -5.57 -19.47
C ARG A 13 6.42 -6.69 -18.64
N LYS A 14 6.29 -7.90 -19.19
CA LYS A 14 5.82 -9.09 -18.44
C LYS A 14 6.85 -9.62 -17.44
N LEU A 15 8.15 -9.46 -17.74
CA LEU A 15 9.25 -9.87 -16.86
C LEU A 15 9.49 -8.85 -15.73
N LEU A 16 9.21 -7.57 -16.00
CA LEU A 16 9.28 -6.46 -15.05
C LEU A 16 7.98 -6.26 -14.26
N ALA A 17 6.86 -6.82 -14.74
CA ALA A 17 5.63 -6.88 -13.96
C ALA A 17 5.82 -7.96 -12.90
N GLU A 18 5.91 -7.55 -11.64
CA GLU A 18 5.83 -8.50 -10.54
C GLU A 18 4.53 -9.32 -10.72
N PRO A 19 4.60 -10.66 -10.67
CA PRO A 19 3.39 -11.46 -10.70
C PRO A 19 2.48 -10.98 -9.56
N PRO A 20 1.16 -10.85 -9.80
CA PRO A 20 0.26 -10.35 -8.77
C PRO A 20 0.42 -11.21 -7.52
N PRO A 21 0.49 -10.58 -6.33
CA PRO A 21 0.76 -11.30 -5.09
C PRO A 21 -0.28 -12.41 -4.93
N SER A 22 0.19 -13.60 -4.55
CA SER A 22 -0.72 -14.74 -4.40
C SER A 22 -1.66 -14.54 -3.21
N TRP A 23 -1.29 -13.69 -2.26
CA TRP A 23 -2.08 -13.31 -1.09
C TRP A 23 -2.52 -11.86 -1.14
N ILE A 24 -3.78 -11.62 -0.79
CA ILE A 24 -4.36 -10.30 -0.59
C ILE A 24 -5.02 -10.33 0.78
N PHE A 25 -4.74 -9.34 1.61
CA PHE A 25 -5.38 -9.17 2.91
C PHE A 25 -6.02 -7.80 2.97
N GLU A 26 -7.28 -7.75 3.37
CA GLU A 26 -7.96 -6.51 3.71
C GLU A 26 -8.20 -6.48 5.21
N ILE A 27 -7.64 -5.44 5.84
CA ILE A 27 -7.78 -5.20 7.27
C ILE A 27 -8.95 -4.24 7.45
N GLY A 28 -10.11 -4.79 7.81
CA GLY A 28 -11.28 -4.00 8.18
C GLY A 28 -11.25 -3.60 9.67
N ALA A 29 -12.24 -2.80 10.09
CA ALA A 29 -12.36 -2.37 11.48
C ALA A 29 -12.72 -3.53 12.44
N THR A 30 -13.40 -4.56 11.94
CA THR A 30 -13.95 -5.67 12.75
C THR A 30 -13.60 -7.06 12.21
N ALA A 31 -12.93 -7.13 11.07
CA ALA A 31 -12.58 -8.39 10.44
C ALA A 31 -11.35 -8.26 9.54
N LEU A 32 -10.57 -9.32 9.47
CA LEU A 32 -9.47 -9.51 8.52
C LEU A 32 -10.00 -10.39 7.39
N HIS A 33 -10.15 -9.82 6.20
CA HIS A 33 -10.51 -10.55 5.00
C HIS A 33 -9.26 -10.98 4.25
N PHE A 34 -9.33 -12.11 3.56
CA PHE A 34 -8.22 -12.60 2.76
C PHE A 34 -8.69 -13.22 1.46
N ALA A 35 -7.84 -13.10 0.44
CA ALA A 35 -7.92 -13.85 -0.79
C ALA A 35 -6.56 -14.51 -1.07
N HIS A 36 -6.57 -15.78 -1.48
CA HIS A 36 -5.37 -16.48 -1.89
C HIS A 36 -5.61 -17.24 -3.19
N HIS A 37 -4.67 -17.12 -4.12
CA HIS A 37 -4.71 -17.82 -5.40
C HIS A 37 -3.65 -18.93 -5.48
N ASN A 38 -4.10 -20.18 -5.58
CA ASN A 38 -3.27 -21.34 -5.85
C ASN A 38 -4.00 -22.32 -6.78
N GLY A 39 -4.18 -21.91 -8.04
CA GLY A 39 -4.97 -22.62 -9.06
C GLY A 39 -6.46 -22.26 -9.06
N SER A 40 -7.01 -21.91 -7.89
CA SER A 40 -8.31 -21.26 -7.75
C SER A 40 -8.26 -20.21 -6.63
N TRP A 41 -9.20 -19.27 -6.65
CA TRP A 41 -9.36 -18.27 -5.59
C TRP A 41 -10.02 -18.89 -4.37
N ARG A 42 -9.41 -18.69 -3.21
CA ARG A 42 -10.00 -18.95 -1.90
C ARG A 42 -10.17 -17.63 -1.18
N LEU A 43 -11.38 -17.36 -0.74
CA LEU A 43 -11.74 -16.17 0.02
C LEU A 43 -12.19 -16.58 1.41
N GLY A 44 -11.91 -15.73 2.39
CA GLY A 44 -12.39 -15.93 3.75
C GLY A 44 -12.26 -14.67 4.58
N SER A 45 -12.75 -14.76 5.81
CA SER A 45 -12.72 -13.68 6.77
C SER A 45 -12.61 -14.26 8.17
N VAL A 46 -11.83 -13.61 9.01
CA VAL A 46 -11.76 -13.89 10.45
C VAL A 46 -12.10 -12.63 11.22
N PRO A 47 -12.89 -12.71 12.30
CA PRO A 47 -13.21 -11.54 13.10
C PRO A 47 -11.95 -10.99 13.78
N ILE A 48 -11.91 -9.67 13.93
CA ILE A 48 -10.92 -8.96 14.74
C ILE A 48 -11.60 -8.57 16.04
N GLU A 49 -11.04 -8.97 17.17
CA GLU A 49 -11.62 -8.62 18.46
C GLU A 49 -11.56 -7.10 18.72
N PRO A 50 -12.57 -6.54 19.41
CA PRO A 50 -12.51 -5.16 19.86
C PRO A 50 -11.22 -4.89 20.65
N GLY A 51 -10.55 -3.78 20.32
CA GLY A 51 -9.31 -3.38 21.00
C GLY A 51 -8.03 -3.91 20.36
N VAL A 52 -8.09 -4.77 19.33
CA VAL A 52 -6.89 -5.13 18.54
C VAL A 52 -6.48 -3.98 17.62
N LEU A 53 -7.46 -3.32 17.02
CA LEU A 53 -7.26 -2.15 16.16
C LEU A 53 -8.00 -0.93 16.71
N ARG A 54 -7.37 0.24 16.55
CA ARG A 54 -7.97 1.57 16.75
C ARG A 54 -7.58 2.43 15.57
N VAL A 55 -8.36 2.32 14.50
CA VAL A 55 -8.06 3.01 13.25
C VAL A 55 -8.22 4.52 13.41
N ASN A 56 -7.15 5.25 13.19
CA ASN A 56 -7.11 6.71 13.17
C ASN A 56 -5.99 7.19 12.20
N PRO A 57 -5.99 8.48 11.81
CA PRO A 57 -5.08 8.97 10.77
C PRO A 57 -3.76 9.56 11.29
N VAL A 58 -3.44 9.42 12.58
CA VAL A 58 -2.30 10.12 13.21
C VAL A 58 -1.41 9.20 14.04
N GLU A 59 -2.02 8.31 14.81
CA GLU A 59 -1.38 7.42 15.78
C GLU A 59 -1.36 5.97 15.28
N ASP A 60 -0.60 5.12 15.96
CA ASP A 60 -0.56 3.68 15.69
C ASP A 60 -1.97 3.08 15.73
N ASN A 61 -2.34 2.36 14.67
CA ASN A 61 -3.63 1.71 14.56
C ASN A 61 -3.67 0.33 15.20
N VAL A 62 -2.52 -0.33 15.39
CA VAL A 62 -2.43 -1.70 15.90
C VAL A 62 -2.17 -1.64 17.41
N GLN A 63 -3.23 -1.84 18.19
CA GLN A 63 -3.18 -1.74 19.65
C GLN A 63 -2.69 -3.04 20.29
N ASP A 64 -2.95 -4.18 19.65
CA ASP A 64 -2.48 -5.51 20.06
C ASP A 64 -1.78 -6.20 18.88
N PRO A 65 -0.46 -5.96 18.69
CA PRO A 65 0.32 -6.54 17.60
C PRO A 65 0.38 -8.07 17.64
N ASP A 66 0.42 -8.66 18.83
CA ASP A 66 0.49 -10.11 19.02
C ASP A 66 -0.82 -10.77 18.60
N ARG A 67 -1.96 -10.17 18.93
CA ARG A 67 -3.26 -10.68 18.50
C ARG A 67 -3.45 -10.55 16.99
N LEU A 68 -3.02 -9.43 16.40
CA LEU A 68 -3.05 -9.27 14.94
C LEU A 68 -2.17 -10.32 14.24
N LEU A 69 -0.96 -10.55 14.75
CA LEU A 69 -0.06 -11.60 14.26
C LEU A 69 -0.72 -12.99 14.34
N ALA A 70 -1.35 -13.32 15.47
CA ALA A 70 -2.03 -14.60 15.65
C ALA A 70 -3.18 -14.81 14.66
N LEU A 71 -3.94 -13.76 14.34
CA LEU A 71 -5.00 -13.81 13.32
C LEU A 71 -4.41 -14.12 11.94
N VAL A 72 -3.31 -13.44 11.57
CA VAL A 72 -2.63 -13.66 10.27
C VAL A 72 -2.07 -15.08 10.17
N GLN A 73 -1.44 -15.58 11.25
CA GLN A 73 -0.92 -16.95 11.33
C GLN A 73 -2.04 -17.99 11.31
N GLY A 74 -3.22 -17.69 11.88
CA GLY A 74 -4.39 -18.57 11.84
C GLY A 74 -4.95 -18.76 10.44
N ILE A 75 -4.92 -17.73 9.59
CA ILE A 75 -5.33 -17.82 8.18
C ILE A 75 -4.30 -18.63 7.38
N ALA A 76 -3.02 -18.36 7.61
CA ALA A 76 -1.96 -18.82 6.75
C ALA A 76 -0.72 -19.18 7.57
N PRO A 77 -0.69 -20.37 8.19
CA PRO A 77 0.36 -20.78 9.11
C PRO A 77 1.75 -20.58 8.53
N ASP A 78 2.67 -20.11 9.38
CA ASP A 78 4.06 -19.93 8.97
C ASP A 78 4.66 -21.28 8.53
N ARG A 79 5.52 -21.20 7.52
CA ARG A 79 6.23 -22.36 6.96
C ARG A 79 7.71 -22.17 7.21
N PRO A 80 8.27 -22.82 8.25
CA PRO A 80 9.67 -22.68 8.59
C PRO A 80 10.55 -22.96 7.37
N ARG A 81 11.49 -22.05 7.08
CA ARG A 81 12.45 -22.10 5.95
C ARG A 81 11.86 -21.88 4.55
N ALA A 82 10.59 -21.48 4.42
CA ALA A 82 10.03 -21.05 3.15
C ALA A 82 10.49 -19.62 2.79
N ARG A 83 10.50 -19.31 1.49
CA ARG A 83 10.67 -17.91 1.04
C ARG A 83 9.47 -17.08 1.54
N PRO A 84 9.69 -15.80 1.92
CA PRO A 84 8.60 -14.88 2.25
C PRO A 84 7.54 -14.88 1.14
N ARG A 85 6.28 -14.96 1.54
CA ARG A 85 5.14 -15.04 0.61
C ARG A 85 4.74 -13.62 0.18
N PRO A 86 4.73 -13.29 -1.11
CA PRO A 86 4.27 -11.98 -1.57
C PRO A 86 2.81 -11.75 -1.16
N ALA A 87 2.53 -10.59 -0.56
CA ALA A 87 1.20 -10.19 -0.14
C ALA A 87 0.91 -8.73 -0.54
N ALA A 88 -0.33 -8.47 -0.93
CA ALA A 88 -0.91 -7.13 -0.94
C ALA A 88 -1.69 -6.90 0.36
N LEU A 89 -1.53 -5.72 0.95
CA LEU A 89 -2.30 -5.28 2.10
C LEU A 89 -3.23 -4.14 1.68
N ILE A 90 -4.49 -4.26 2.05
CA ILE A 90 -5.49 -3.21 1.95
C ILE A 90 -5.77 -2.77 3.39
N LEU A 91 -5.28 -1.58 3.74
CA LEU A 91 -5.42 -1.01 5.07
C LEU A 91 -6.78 -0.30 5.22
N PRO A 92 -7.28 -0.12 6.45
CA PRO A 92 -8.46 0.70 6.69
C PRO A 92 -8.30 2.11 6.11
N ASP A 93 -9.39 2.71 5.62
CA ASP A 93 -9.38 4.01 4.92
C ASP A 93 -8.62 5.12 5.64
N TYR A 94 -8.81 5.22 6.96
CA TYR A 94 -8.13 6.26 7.76
C TYR A 94 -6.64 6.04 7.95
N SER A 95 -6.05 4.96 7.42
CA SER A 95 -4.61 4.68 7.52
C SER A 95 -3.77 5.53 6.57
N ALA A 96 -4.38 6.14 5.56
CA ALA A 96 -3.74 7.08 4.65
C ALA A 96 -4.64 8.27 4.38
N ARG A 97 -4.04 9.37 3.93
CA ARG A 97 -4.75 10.56 3.46
C ARG A 97 -4.54 10.70 1.96
N VAL A 98 -5.64 10.84 1.23
CA VAL A 98 -5.62 11.09 -0.22
C VAL A 98 -6.03 12.54 -0.47
N MET A 99 -5.25 13.25 -1.28
CA MET A 99 -5.44 14.66 -1.58
C MET A 99 -5.18 14.93 -3.05
N VAL A 100 -5.84 15.95 -3.60
CA VAL A 100 -5.56 16.48 -4.93
C VAL A 100 -4.82 17.79 -4.77
N LEU A 101 -3.66 17.92 -5.42
CA LEU A 101 -2.85 19.13 -5.44
C LEU A 101 -2.76 19.65 -6.87
N GLU A 102 -2.80 20.97 -7.01
CA GLU A 102 -2.63 21.67 -8.29
C GLU A 102 -1.30 22.44 -8.29
N PHE A 103 -0.57 22.34 -9.40
CA PHE A 103 0.72 22.99 -9.59
C PHE A 103 0.76 23.72 -10.93
N ASP A 104 1.09 25.01 -10.93
CA ASP A 104 1.31 25.78 -12.16
C ASP A 104 2.60 25.35 -12.86
N GLU A 105 3.63 25.03 -12.07
CA GLU A 105 4.92 24.55 -12.55
C GLU A 105 5.20 23.14 -12.04
N TRP A 106 5.55 22.24 -12.97
CA TRP A 106 5.84 20.84 -12.67
C TRP A 106 7.28 20.48 -13.04
N PRO A 107 8.15 20.15 -12.06
CA PRO A 107 9.54 19.85 -12.33
C PRO A 107 9.73 18.65 -13.27
N ARG A 108 10.83 18.63 -14.04
CA ARG A 108 11.19 17.47 -14.88
C ARG A 108 11.83 16.33 -14.10
N LYS A 109 12.57 16.65 -13.04
CA LYS A 109 13.29 15.67 -12.21
C LYS A 109 12.37 15.07 -11.14
N PRO A 110 12.32 13.75 -10.95
CA PRO A 110 11.47 13.11 -9.94
C PRO A 110 11.71 13.59 -8.50
N GLN A 111 12.97 13.79 -8.09
CA GLN A 111 13.33 14.23 -6.74
C GLN A 111 12.79 15.63 -6.43
N ASP A 112 12.82 16.52 -7.41
CA ASP A 112 12.29 17.88 -7.28
C ASP A 112 10.76 17.87 -7.17
N ARG A 113 10.07 16.93 -7.85
CA ARG A 113 8.61 16.76 -7.76
C ARG A 113 8.19 16.33 -6.36
N GLU A 114 8.85 15.31 -5.81
CA GLU A 114 8.53 14.79 -4.48
C GLU A 114 8.77 15.85 -3.40
N SER A 115 9.87 16.61 -3.52
CA SER A 115 10.18 17.74 -2.64
C SER A 115 9.10 18.83 -2.71
N LEU A 116 8.64 19.16 -3.93
CA LEU A 116 7.57 20.13 -4.16
C LEU A 116 6.22 19.66 -3.57
N ILE A 117 5.87 18.38 -3.75
CA ILE A 117 4.69 17.79 -3.14
C ILE A 117 4.79 17.87 -1.61
N ARG A 118 5.89 17.40 -1.01
CA ARG A 118 6.09 17.47 0.46
C ARG A 118 5.99 18.90 0.97
N PHE A 119 6.55 19.87 0.25
CA PHE A 119 6.44 21.28 0.61
C PHE A 119 4.97 21.75 0.66
N ARG A 120 4.14 21.37 -0.32
CA ARG A 120 2.71 21.69 -0.32
C ARG A 120 1.93 21.00 0.80
N LEU A 121 2.29 19.76 1.11
CA LEU A 121 1.63 18.97 2.14
C LEU A 121 1.90 19.45 3.58
N ARG A 122 3.01 20.15 3.84
CA ARG A 122 3.41 20.58 5.20
C ARG A 122 2.32 21.32 5.97
N LYS A 123 1.41 22.02 5.28
CA LYS A 123 0.31 22.78 5.91
C LYS A 123 -0.97 21.97 6.10
N SER A 124 -1.05 20.77 5.56
CA SER A 124 -2.31 20.01 5.43
C SER A 124 -2.33 18.69 6.19
N ILE A 125 -1.20 18.28 6.76
CA ILE A 125 -1.03 16.98 7.41
C ILE A 125 -0.68 17.16 8.90
N PRO A 126 -1.31 16.39 9.80
CA PRO A 126 -1.13 16.52 11.25
C PRO A 126 0.10 15.76 11.82
N PHE A 127 1.02 15.30 10.97
CA PHE A 127 2.19 14.51 11.35
C PHE A 127 3.42 14.92 10.55
N ASP A 128 4.59 14.48 11.00
CA ASP A 128 5.87 14.77 10.35
C ASP A 128 5.98 14.07 8.98
N LEU A 129 6.18 14.87 7.93
CA LEU A 129 6.34 14.40 6.57
C LEU A 129 7.65 13.66 6.31
N ASP A 130 8.66 13.87 7.15
CA ASP A 130 9.91 13.13 7.07
C ASP A 130 9.74 11.67 7.56
N LEU A 131 8.68 11.42 8.35
CA LEU A 131 8.25 10.10 8.81
C LEU A 131 7.01 9.58 8.07
N ALA A 132 6.84 9.99 6.81
CA ALA A 132 5.70 9.61 5.98
C ALA A 132 6.11 8.84 4.72
N GLN A 133 5.30 7.86 4.35
CA GLN A 133 5.31 7.23 3.04
C GLN A 133 4.42 8.02 2.10
N LEU A 134 4.90 8.27 0.88
CA LEU A 134 4.23 9.09 -0.12
C LEU A 134 4.19 8.36 -1.46
N SER A 135 3.00 8.31 -2.05
CA SER A 135 2.79 7.88 -3.43
C SER A 135 1.96 8.95 -4.16
N TYR A 136 2.20 9.12 -5.46
CA TYR A 136 1.44 10.10 -6.24
C TYR A 136 1.22 9.65 -7.68
N VAL A 137 0.11 10.12 -8.26
CA VAL A 137 -0.24 9.95 -9.66
C VAL A 137 -0.50 11.32 -10.27
N VAL A 138 0.19 11.63 -11.36
CA VAL A 138 -0.06 12.85 -12.14
C VAL A 138 -1.23 12.59 -13.08
N GLN A 139 -2.27 13.41 -12.99
CA GLN A 139 -3.42 13.34 -13.88
C GLN A 139 -3.08 13.95 -15.25
N GLU A 140 -3.74 13.47 -16.31
CA GLU A 140 -3.51 14.01 -17.65
C GLU A 140 -3.82 15.51 -17.68
N ARG A 141 -2.93 16.28 -18.33
CA ARG A 141 -3.00 17.75 -18.34
C ARG A 141 -4.37 18.23 -18.85
N ARG A 142 -5.10 18.97 -18.01
CA ARG A 142 -6.23 19.78 -18.48
C ARG A 142 -5.71 20.84 -19.47
N PRO A 143 -6.54 21.34 -20.39
CA PRO A 143 -6.15 22.36 -21.38
C PRO A 143 -5.68 23.70 -20.77
N ALA A 144 -5.80 23.90 -19.46
CA ALA A 144 -5.48 25.15 -18.74
C ALA A 144 -4.04 25.23 -18.17
N GLY A 145 -3.12 24.33 -18.54
CA GLY A 145 -1.69 24.47 -18.21
C GLY A 145 -1.27 24.02 -16.79
N ALA A 146 -2.18 24.03 -15.81
CA ALA A 146 -1.93 23.49 -14.48
C ALA A 146 -1.83 21.94 -14.48
N VAL A 147 -0.97 21.41 -13.61
CA VAL A 147 -0.78 19.97 -13.40
C VAL A 147 -1.49 19.56 -12.11
N GLU A 148 -2.45 18.64 -12.26
CA GLU A 148 -3.20 18.05 -11.16
C GLU A 148 -2.54 16.73 -10.73
N VAL A 149 -2.34 16.57 -9.43
CA VAL A 149 -1.62 15.43 -8.84
C VAL A 149 -2.45 14.87 -7.70
N VAL A 150 -2.79 13.59 -7.79
CA VAL A 150 -3.39 12.84 -6.68
C VAL A 150 -2.25 12.29 -5.84
N VAL A 151 -2.28 12.58 -4.54
CA VAL A 151 -1.25 12.18 -3.59
C VAL A 151 -1.88 11.34 -2.49
N ALA A 152 -1.31 10.17 -2.23
CA ALA A 152 -1.60 9.36 -1.07
C ALA A 152 -0.41 9.43 -0.10
N VAL A 153 -0.70 9.70 1.17
CA VAL A 153 0.31 9.85 2.22
C VAL A 153 -0.12 9.15 3.49
N ALA A 154 0.78 8.39 4.09
CA ALA A 154 0.54 7.67 5.33
C ALA A 154 1.74 7.80 6.27
N ALA A 155 1.49 7.96 7.56
CA ALA A 155 2.55 7.95 8.56
C ALA A 155 3.17 6.55 8.65
N ILE A 156 4.50 6.47 8.76
CA ILE A 156 5.20 5.19 8.96
C ILE A 156 4.73 4.52 10.25
N ALA A 157 4.41 5.30 11.28
CA ALA A 157 3.85 4.81 12.55
C ALA A 157 2.50 4.09 12.39
N ILE A 158 1.76 4.36 11.31
CA ILE A 158 0.51 3.66 11.00
C ILE A 158 0.79 2.40 10.18
N VAL A 159 1.56 2.51 9.10
CA VAL A 159 1.77 1.40 8.15
C VAL A 159 2.70 0.32 8.71
N GLY A 160 3.75 0.74 9.42
CA GLY A 160 4.81 -0.14 9.92
C GLY A 160 4.29 -1.28 10.81
N PRO A 161 3.45 -1.01 11.82
CA PRO A 161 2.90 -2.06 12.69
C PRO A 161 2.07 -3.10 11.93
N TYR A 162 1.26 -2.68 10.95
CA TYR A 162 0.56 -3.63 10.07
C TYR A 162 1.55 -4.53 9.34
N GLU A 163 2.48 -3.94 8.59
CA GLU A 163 3.46 -4.72 7.83
C GLU A 163 4.30 -5.63 8.73
N ALA A 164 4.63 -5.20 9.94
CA ALA A 164 5.40 -5.97 10.91
C ALA A 164 4.68 -7.27 11.29
N ALA A 165 3.37 -7.23 11.54
CA ALA A 165 2.59 -8.44 11.82
C ALA A 165 2.62 -9.42 10.64
N PHE A 166 2.49 -8.93 9.41
CA PHE A 166 2.57 -9.79 8.22
C PHE A 166 3.98 -10.35 7.98
N ARG A 167 5.02 -9.53 8.16
CA ARG A 167 6.42 -9.98 8.06
C ARG A 167 6.74 -11.09 9.06
N GLN A 168 6.28 -10.93 10.31
CA GLN A 168 6.42 -11.95 11.36
C GLN A 168 5.63 -13.23 11.05
N ALA A 169 4.53 -13.14 10.30
CA ALA A 169 3.81 -14.30 9.78
C ALA A 169 4.41 -14.89 8.48
N GLY A 170 5.62 -14.49 8.07
CA GLY A 170 6.30 -15.04 6.89
C GLY A 170 5.79 -14.49 5.56
N PHE A 171 5.17 -13.31 5.56
CA PHE A 171 4.79 -12.58 4.36
C PHE A 171 5.79 -11.49 3.99
N HIS A 172 5.74 -11.08 2.72
CA HIS A 172 6.40 -9.89 2.21
C HIS A 172 5.33 -8.95 1.65
N PRO A 173 4.89 -7.94 2.42
CA PRO A 173 4.00 -6.89 1.94
C PRO A 173 4.71 -6.07 0.85
N GLY A 174 4.46 -6.41 -0.41
CA GLY A 174 5.05 -5.72 -1.57
C GLY A 174 4.17 -4.59 -2.11
N HIS A 175 2.88 -4.62 -1.77
CA HIS A 175 1.91 -3.62 -2.17
C HIS A 175 1.01 -3.28 -0.99
N VAL A 176 0.88 -1.99 -0.69
CA VAL A 176 0.03 -1.47 0.38
C VAL A 176 -0.88 -0.40 -0.22
N THR A 177 -2.18 -0.56 -0.04
CA THR A 177 -3.22 0.40 -0.47
C THR A 177 -4.26 0.55 0.65
N THR A 178 -5.27 1.38 0.43
CA THR A 178 -6.41 1.56 1.33
C THR A 178 -7.72 1.05 0.72
N SER A 179 -8.70 0.70 1.56
CA SER A 179 -9.99 0.10 1.17
C SER A 179 -10.96 0.99 0.36
N MET A 180 -10.64 2.28 0.12
CA MET A 180 -11.47 3.32 -0.54
C MET A 180 -12.80 2.89 -1.17
#